data_AF-A0A661CRQ5-F1
#
_entry.id   AF-A0A661CRQ5-F1
#
_cell.length_a   1.000
_cell.length_b   1.000
_cell.length_c   1.000
_cell.angle_alpha   90.00
_cell.angle_beta   90.00
_cell.angle_gamma   90.00
#
_symmetry.space_group_name_H-M   'P 1'
#
loop_
_entity.id
_entity.type
_entity.pdbx_description
1 polymer ?
#
loop_
_entity_poly.entity_id
_entity_poly.type
_entity_poly.pdbx_seq_one_letter_code
_entity_poly.pdbx_strand_id
1 'polypeptide(L)'
;MAEFEDFVQTELPLRPVVTLDEDEETLLVRRGPPKNYVAVPLQEGQVVGKEGGVIKGVDNNGSGGGGDKNYVHVQAMASAVWQVPHNLGKMVSITVVDTGGTTVEGDMTHDDLNNITIIFSAPFTGQVFCN
;
A
#
# COMPACT_ATOMS: atom_id res chain seq x y z
N MET A 1 -69.50 3.86 6.21
CA MET A 1 -68.54 2.77 5.97
C MET A 1 -67.48 3.38 5.07
N ALA A 2 -66.38 3.88 5.65
CA ALA A 2 -65.38 4.64 4.90
C ALA A 2 -64.53 3.66 4.09
N GLU A 3 -64.47 3.89 2.79
CA GLU A 3 -63.71 3.06 1.86
C GLU A 3 -62.22 3.21 2.15
N PHE A 4 -61.56 2.06 2.27
CA PHE A 4 -60.12 1.97 2.40
C PHE A 4 -59.57 2.25 1.00
N GLU A 5 -59.03 3.46 0.78
CA GLU A 5 -58.30 3.78 -0.44
C GLU A 5 -57.11 2.81 -0.54
N ASP A 6 -57.14 1.96 -1.55
CA ASP A 6 -56.07 1.01 -1.87
C ASP A 6 -54.79 1.79 -2.18
N PHE A 7 -53.88 1.84 -1.21
CA PHE A 7 -52.55 2.41 -1.39
C PHE A 7 -51.70 1.42 -2.21
N VAL A 8 -51.99 1.32 -3.51
CA VAL A 8 -51.14 0.57 -4.43
C VAL A 8 -49.90 1.41 -4.67
N GLN A 9 -48.82 1.08 -3.97
CA GLN A 9 -47.51 1.63 -4.29
C GLN A 9 -47.08 1.06 -5.65
N THR A 10 -47.45 1.75 -6.73
CA THR A 10 -47.20 1.32 -8.12
C THR A 10 -45.73 1.36 -8.49
N GLU A 11 -44.90 2.05 -7.71
CA GLU A 11 -43.48 2.23 -8.00
C GLU A 11 -42.68 2.17 -6.68
N LEU A 12 -41.87 1.13 -6.52
CA LEU A 12 -40.80 1.18 -5.54
C LEU A 12 -39.85 2.31 -5.95
N PRO A 13 -39.46 3.23 -5.04
CA PRO A 13 -38.54 4.29 -5.39
C PRO A 13 -37.28 3.68 -6.03
N LEU A 14 -36.90 4.22 -7.20
CA LEU A 14 -35.79 3.72 -8.00
C LEU A 14 -34.55 3.62 -7.11
N ARG A 15 -34.01 2.40 -6.96
CA ARG A 15 -32.72 2.23 -6.28
C ARG A 15 -31.69 3.00 -7.12
N PRO A 16 -30.85 3.85 -6.51
CA PRO A 16 -29.77 4.51 -7.23
C PRO A 16 -28.95 3.47 -8.00
N VAL A 17 -28.71 3.72 -9.29
CA VAL A 17 -27.79 2.89 -10.08
C VAL A 17 -26.39 3.18 -9.57
N VAL A 18 -25.82 2.22 -8.85
CA VAL A 18 -24.43 2.25 -8.45
C VAL A 18 -23.67 1.41 -9.47
N THR A 19 -22.77 2.05 -10.22
CA THR A 19 -21.78 1.34 -11.03
C THR A 19 -20.78 0.71 -10.06
N LEU A 20 -21.01 -0.56 -9.74
CA LEU A 20 -20.08 -1.39 -9.00
C LEU A 20 -19.11 -1.98 -10.02
N ASP A 21 -17.82 -1.83 -9.79
CA ASP A 21 -16.83 -2.68 -10.46
C ASP A 21 -16.99 -4.09 -9.89
N GLU A 22 -17.05 -5.12 -10.75
CA GLU A 22 -17.32 -6.50 -10.32
C GLU A 22 -16.17 -7.08 -9.47
N ASP A 23 -14.98 -6.48 -9.58
CA ASP A 23 -13.79 -6.85 -8.80
C ASP A 23 -13.70 -6.14 -7.42
N GLU A 24 -14.56 -5.16 -7.11
CA GLU A 24 -14.50 -4.37 -5.87
C GLU A 24 -15.67 -4.65 -4.90
N GLU A 25 -15.37 -5.16 -3.70
CA GLU A 25 -16.36 -5.27 -2.63
C GLU A 25 -16.79 -3.86 -2.17
N THR A 26 -18.08 -3.55 -2.21
CA THR A 26 -18.56 -2.18 -1.98
C THR A 26 -19.57 -2.07 -0.83
N LEU A 27 -19.46 -1.01 -0.03
CA LEU A 27 -20.45 -0.63 0.98
C LEU A 27 -21.19 0.66 0.61
N LEU A 28 -22.51 0.65 0.78
CA LEU A 28 -23.35 1.81 0.52
C LEU A 28 -23.56 2.64 1.79
N VAL A 29 -23.09 3.88 1.76
CA VAL A 29 -23.22 4.83 2.87
C VAL A 29 -24.35 5.83 2.56
N ARG A 30 -25.35 5.91 3.44
CA ARG A 30 -26.39 6.93 3.38
C ARG A 30 -25.83 8.29 3.81
N ARG A 31 -26.02 9.32 2.98
CA ARG A 31 -25.64 10.70 3.28
C ARG A 31 -26.80 11.66 3.04
N GLY A 32 -27.08 12.48 4.06
CA GLY A 32 -27.95 13.66 4.01
C GLY A 32 -29.41 13.43 3.61
N PRO A 33 -30.26 14.46 3.76
CA PRO A 33 -31.52 14.62 3.03
C PRO A 33 -31.30 15.40 1.72
N PRO A 34 -31.93 15.03 0.58
CA PRO A 34 -32.61 13.76 0.33
C PRO A 34 -31.63 12.59 0.48
N LYS A 35 -32.16 11.39 0.79
CA LYS A 35 -31.35 10.19 1.08
C LYS A 35 -30.52 9.83 -0.15
N ASN A 36 -29.27 10.25 -0.19
CA ASN A 36 -28.34 9.84 -1.24
C ASN A 36 -27.47 8.70 -0.73
N TYR A 37 -27.24 7.69 -1.57
CA TYR A 37 -26.35 6.58 -1.25
C TYR A 37 -25.05 6.80 -2.00
N VAL A 38 -23.94 6.70 -1.29
CA VAL A 38 -22.59 6.78 -1.86
C VAL A 38 -21.94 5.42 -1.71
N ALA A 39 -21.44 4.88 -2.81
CA ALA A 39 -20.62 3.67 -2.81
C ALA A 39 -19.23 3.95 -2.27
N VAL A 40 -18.77 3.07 -1.39
CA VAL A 40 -17.42 3.04 -0.87
C VAL A 40 -16.81 1.70 -1.27
N PRO A 41 -15.97 1.65 -2.32
CA PRO A 41 -15.27 0.43 -2.69
C PRO A 41 -14.20 0.09 -1.64
N LEU A 42 -13.99 -1.20 -1.45
CA LEU A 42 -12.99 -1.79 -0.57
C LEU A 42 -12.17 -2.77 -1.38
N GLN A 43 -10.85 -2.70 -1.22
CA GLN A 43 -9.94 -3.71 -1.74
C GLN A 43 -9.76 -4.84 -0.73
N GLU A 44 -9.25 -5.98 -1.17
CA GLU A 44 -8.92 -7.11 -0.29
C GLU A 44 -8.00 -6.65 0.85
N GLY A 45 -8.38 -6.96 2.09
CA GLY A 45 -7.62 -6.58 3.29
C GLY A 45 -7.94 -5.19 3.86
N GLN A 46 -8.75 -4.38 3.17
CA GLN A 46 -9.22 -3.10 3.69
C GLN A 46 -10.47 -3.25 4.57
N VAL A 47 -10.55 -2.40 5.59
CA VAL A 47 -11.76 -2.22 6.40
C VAL A 47 -12.37 -0.86 6.18
N VAL A 48 -13.59 -0.68 6.65
CA VAL A 48 -14.21 0.64 6.68
C VAL A 48 -13.56 1.49 7.75
N GLY A 49 -12.88 2.55 7.33
CA GLY A 49 -12.33 3.57 8.20
C GLY A 49 -12.93 4.96 7.93
N LYS A 50 -12.68 5.87 8.88
CA LYS A 50 -13.02 7.28 8.74
C LYS A 50 -11.73 8.09 8.74
N GLU A 51 -11.46 8.76 7.63
CA GLU A 51 -10.31 9.64 7.50
C GLU A 51 -10.79 11.02 7.03
N GLY A 52 -10.35 12.08 7.71
CA GLY A 52 -10.76 13.46 7.39
C GLY A 52 -12.27 13.70 7.42
N GLY A 53 -13.02 12.90 8.19
CA GLY A 53 -14.49 12.99 8.26
C GLY A 53 -15.25 12.14 7.23
N VAL A 54 -14.56 11.50 6.29
CA VAL A 54 -15.15 10.74 5.18
C VAL A 54 -14.96 9.25 5.40
N ILE A 55 -16.02 8.47 5.14
CA ILE A 55 -15.97 7.00 5.17
C ILE A 55 -15.31 6.49 3.88
N LYS A 56 -14.30 5.64 4.01
CA LYS A 56 -13.52 5.04 2.91
C LYS A 56 -12.96 3.67 3.33
N GLY A 57 -12.45 2.90 2.37
CA GLY A 57 -11.56 1.77 2.66
C GLY A 57 -10.25 2.25 3.28
N VAL A 58 -9.84 1.61 4.36
CA VAL A 58 -8.60 1.89 5.10
C VAL A 58 -7.94 0.57 5.42
N ASP A 59 -6.63 0.49 5.22
CA ASP A 59 -5.88 -0.70 5.60
C ASP A 59 -5.92 -0.89 7.12
N ASN A 60 -6.13 -2.11 7.58
CA ASN A 60 -6.19 -2.48 9.00
C ASN A 60 -4.86 -2.33 9.75
N ASN A 61 -3.85 -1.74 9.11
CA ASN A 61 -2.55 -1.47 9.69
C ASN A 61 -2.60 -0.13 10.44
N GLY A 62 -3.28 -0.14 11.58
CA GLY A 62 -3.47 1.04 12.42
C GLY A 62 -2.14 1.59 12.94
N SER A 63 -1.59 2.59 12.27
CA SER A 63 -0.80 3.67 12.88
C SER A 63 -0.54 4.76 11.84
N GLY A 64 -1.01 5.97 12.14
CA GLY A 64 -0.63 7.19 11.44
C GLY A 64 0.83 7.53 11.70
N GLY A 65 1.71 6.86 10.95
CA GLY A 65 3.14 7.10 10.90
C GLY A 65 3.73 6.15 9.88
N GLY A 66 3.87 6.62 8.64
CA GLY A 66 4.70 5.93 7.65
C GLY A 66 6.11 5.85 8.22
N GLY A 67 6.44 4.76 8.89
CA GLY A 67 7.79 4.50 9.37
C GLY A 67 8.75 4.54 8.19
N ASP A 68 10.00 4.90 8.47
CA ASP A 68 11.04 4.90 7.44
C ASP A 68 11.10 3.52 6.78
N LYS A 69 10.88 3.50 5.47
CA LYS A 69 10.96 2.27 4.69
C LYS A 69 12.39 1.78 4.68
N ASN A 70 12.57 0.47 4.88
CA ASN A 70 13.86 -0.20 4.85
C ASN A 70 13.85 -1.40 3.88
N TYR A 71 15.05 -1.87 3.52
CA TYR A 71 15.23 -3.00 2.62
C TYR A 71 16.51 -3.77 2.99
N VAL A 72 16.50 -5.09 2.81
CA VAL A 72 17.69 -5.93 2.98
C VAL A 72 17.93 -6.70 1.70
N HIS A 73 19.08 -6.46 1.07
CA HIS A 73 19.55 -7.23 -0.08
C HIS A 73 20.41 -8.38 0.40
N VAL A 74 20.22 -9.57 -0.15
CA VAL A 74 21.07 -10.74 0.13
C VAL A 74 21.88 -11.07 -1.11
N GLN A 75 23.20 -10.92 -1.01
CA GLN A 75 24.12 -11.35 -2.04
C GLN A 75 24.55 -12.80 -1.78
N ALA A 76 23.78 -13.74 -2.33
CA ALA A 76 24.04 -15.18 -2.16
C ALA A 76 25.26 -15.69 -2.94
N MET A 77 25.61 -15.03 -4.05
CA MET A 77 26.72 -15.42 -4.94
C MET A 77 27.86 -14.41 -4.84
N ALA A 78 29.09 -14.90 -4.67
CA ALA A 78 30.24 -14.04 -4.49
C ALA A 78 30.46 -13.13 -5.69
N SER A 79 30.44 -11.81 -5.47
CA SER A 79 30.67 -10.81 -6.50
C SER A 79 31.44 -9.63 -5.92
N ALA A 80 32.26 -8.99 -6.75
CA ALA A 80 32.92 -7.72 -6.42
C ALA A 80 32.04 -6.52 -6.78
N VAL A 81 31.02 -6.71 -7.62
CA VAL A 81 30.07 -5.66 -8.04
C VAL A 81 28.66 -6.09 -7.66
N TRP A 82 28.03 -5.34 -6.77
CA TRP A 82 26.69 -5.63 -6.26
C TRP A 82 25.72 -4.58 -6.79
N GLN A 83 24.68 -5.04 -7.49
CA GLN A 83 23.56 -4.20 -7.89
C GLN A 83 22.41 -4.43 -6.91
N VAL A 84 21.97 -3.36 -6.26
CA VAL A 84 21.02 -3.40 -5.14
C VAL A 84 19.75 -2.61 -5.51
N PRO A 85 18.72 -3.29 -6.06
CA PRO A 85 17.42 -2.68 -6.35
C PRO A 85 16.53 -2.67 -5.09
N HIS A 86 16.59 -1.59 -4.31
CA HIS A 86 15.87 -1.48 -3.04
C HIS A 86 14.45 -0.93 -3.15
N ASN A 87 14.12 -0.20 -4.22
CA ASN A 87 12.76 0.30 -4.52
C ASN A 87 12.11 1.16 -3.40
N LEU A 88 12.92 1.92 -2.65
CA LEU A 88 12.43 2.75 -1.53
C LEU A 88 12.03 4.18 -1.96
N GLY A 89 12.35 4.58 -3.19
CA GLY A 89 12.02 5.90 -3.74
C GLY A 89 12.78 7.05 -3.07
N LYS A 90 13.97 6.78 -2.52
CA LYS A 90 14.79 7.75 -1.78
C LYS A 90 16.28 7.36 -1.84
N MET A 91 17.15 8.34 -1.60
CA MET A 91 18.56 8.05 -1.33
C MET A 91 18.69 7.47 0.07
N VAL A 92 19.06 6.20 0.15
CA VAL A 92 19.13 5.44 1.41
C VAL A 92 20.52 5.46 2.02
N SER A 93 20.58 5.31 3.33
CA SER A 93 21.81 4.95 4.03
C SER A 93 22.02 3.45 3.94
N ILE A 94 23.27 3.04 3.73
CA ILE A 94 23.63 1.66 3.44
C ILE A 94 24.60 1.14 4.48
N THR A 95 24.47 -0.14 4.85
CA THR A 95 25.49 -0.88 5.59
C THR A 95 25.65 -2.26 4.96
N VAL A 96 26.87 -2.60 4.55
CA VAL A 96 27.18 -3.91 3.99
C VAL A 96 27.80 -4.79 5.06
N VAL A 97 27.33 -6.02 5.20
CA VAL A 97 27.81 -7.00 6.17
C VAL A 97 28.14 -8.30 5.46
N ASP A 98 29.33 -8.84 5.69
CA ASP A 98 29.76 -10.12 5.13
C ASP A 98 29.14 -11.32 5.89
N THR A 99 29.40 -12.54 5.43
CA THR A 99 28.94 -13.75 6.14
C THR A 99 29.59 -13.95 7.52
N GLY A 100 30.72 -13.27 7.79
CA GLY A 100 31.38 -13.25 9.09
C GLY A 100 30.74 -12.29 10.09
N GLY A 101 29.75 -11.50 9.68
CA GLY A 101 29.11 -10.49 10.52
C GLY A 101 29.92 -9.20 10.66
N THR A 102 30.90 -8.98 9.78
CA THR A 102 31.73 -7.78 9.76
C THR A 102 31.22 -6.77 8.75
N THR A 103 31.30 -5.49 9.08
CA THR A 103 30.95 -4.41 8.15
C THR A 103 32.06 -4.23 7.13
N VAL A 104 31.69 -4.12 5.85
CA VAL A 104 32.62 -3.96 4.74
C VAL A 104 32.30 -2.66 4.01
N GLU A 105 33.34 -1.86 3.75
CA GLU A 105 33.23 -0.63 2.96
C GLU A 105 33.60 -0.90 1.50
N GLY A 106 32.91 -0.26 0.59
CA GLY A 106 33.16 -0.33 -0.86
C GLY A 106 32.85 1.00 -1.54
N ASP A 107 33.24 1.11 -2.81
CA ASP A 107 32.89 2.27 -3.62
C ASP A 107 31.41 2.21 -3.97
N MET A 108 30.61 3.11 -3.38
CA MET A 108 29.16 3.15 -3.53
C MET A 108 28.73 4.28 -4.47
N THR A 109 27.82 3.96 -5.39
CA THR A 109 27.19 4.92 -6.30
C THR A 109 25.68 4.70 -6.28
N HIS A 110 24.91 5.75 -5.96
CA HIS A 110 23.46 5.77 -6.15
C HIS A 110 23.15 6.02 -7.63
N ASP A 111 22.74 4.98 -8.35
CA ASP A 111 22.39 5.08 -9.77
C ASP A 111 21.09 5.87 -9.96
N ASP A 112 20.10 5.63 -9.07
CA ASP A 112 18.85 6.39 -8.99
C ASP A 112 18.21 6.29 -7.58
N LEU A 113 16.93 6.68 -7.43
CA LEU A 113 16.20 6.64 -6.16
C LEU A 113 15.84 5.23 -5.65
N ASN A 114 16.10 4.20 -6.43
CA ASN A 114 15.72 2.81 -6.20
C ASN A 114 16.87 1.82 -6.38
N ASN A 115 17.97 2.24 -7.00
CA ASN A 115 19.08 1.38 -7.38
C ASN A 115 20.43 1.94 -6.93
N ILE A 116 21.28 1.04 -6.45
CA ILE A 116 22.63 1.34 -5.99
C ILE A 116 23.59 0.30 -6.57
N THR A 117 24.76 0.76 -7.00
CA THR A 117 25.89 -0.11 -7.37
C THR A 117 27.00 0.06 -6.33
N ILE A 118 27.49 -1.07 -5.80
CA ILE A 118 28.60 -1.12 -4.84
C ILE A 118 29.73 -1.97 -5.42
N ILE A 119 30.94 -1.42 -5.43
CA ILE A 119 32.14 -2.07 -5.97
C ILE A 119 33.14 -2.31 -4.84
N PHE A 120 33.65 -3.53 -4.77
CA PHE A 120 34.63 -3.97 -3.79
C PHE A 120 35.94 -4.41 -4.45
N SER A 121 37.02 -4.45 -3.69
CA SER A 121 38.33 -4.91 -4.16
C SER A 121 38.41 -6.42 -4.41
N ALA A 122 37.49 -7.20 -3.83
CA ALA A 122 37.44 -8.65 -3.95
C ALA A 122 35.98 -9.16 -3.89
N PRO A 123 35.66 -10.31 -4.52
CA PRO A 123 34.32 -10.87 -4.50
C PRO A 123 34.02 -11.59 -3.18
N PHE A 124 32.86 -11.32 -2.59
CA PHE A 124 32.34 -12.01 -1.41
C PHE A 124 30.81 -12.06 -1.40
N THR A 125 30.25 -12.80 -0.46
CA THR A 125 28.81 -12.92 -0.20
C THR A 125 28.43 -12.23 1.10
N GLY A 126 27.19 -11.79 1.22
CA GLY A 126 26.74 -11.09 2.41
C GLY A 126 25.40 -10.42 2.23
N GLN A 127 25.17 -9.34 2.98
CA GLN A 127 23.90 -8.62 3.02
C GLN A 127 24.12 -7.11 2.99
N VAL A 128 23.15 -6.39 2.44
CA VAL A 128 23.11 -4.93 2.43
C VAL A 128 21.85 -4.46 3.12
N PHE A 129 21.99 -3.68 4.18
CA PHE A 129 20.89 -3.05 4.89
C PHE A 129 20.70 -1.63 4.37
N CYS A 130 19.49 -1.30 3.93
CA CYS A 130 19.10 0.02 3.41
C CYS A 130 18.05 0.64 4.33
N ASN A 131 18.28 1.88 4.78
CA ASN A 131 17.33 2.69 5.57
C ASN A 131 17.10 4.08 5.00
#